data_AF-A0A956CXU1-F1
#
_entry.id   AF-A0A956CXU1-F1
#
_cell.length_a   1.000
_cell.length_b   1.000
_cell.length_c   1.000
_cell.angle_alpha   90.00
_cell.angle_beta   90.00
_cell.angle_gamma   90.00
#
_symmetry.space_group_name_H-M   'P 1'
#
loop_
_entity.id
_entity.type
_entity.pdbx_description
1 polymer ?
#
loop_
_entity_poly.entity_id
_entity_poly.type
_entity_poly.pdbx_seq_one_letter_code
_entity_poly.pdbx_strand_id
1 'polypeptide(L)'
;MADRSAAPPAERPPRAVLATLAVAVLGLGGLVSVVAPAAWRRYCGPLEPHVGIAVIAVAAPALVWLLARRADLPVLRRGTVARDLALAALLAAPFIAAVIVLDRLARFPADINVPLPQALAFYPFIACVVETVFHLAPLALLLTAGRAVTRASLTNPAVWSCFVAVAALEPAFQLAIGTWDAPWGAHAYLAVHLFAFDLVQLGLYRRRGFLPMLAFRLAYRLAHRVGSAPPRAAVHAEPVVDAAGSSATIRTRMAHAYLPPASASTGGKSRPTSSSIASNGSIRATAESS
;
A
#
# COMPACT_ATOMS: atom_id res chain seq x y z
N MET A 1 -9.20 27.09 38.95
CA MET A 1 -8.19 26.12 38.47
C MET A 1 -8.74 24.74 38.76
N ALA A 2 -9.55 24.20 37.86
CA ALA A 2 -10.29 22.96 38.11
C ALA A 2 -9.33 21.77 38.05
N ASP A 3 -9.32 20.99 39.13
CA ASP A 3 -8.60 19.73 39.27
C ASP A 3 -9.02 18.82 38.11
N ARG A 4 -8.14 18.67 37.10
CA ARG A 4 -8.34 17.70 36.02
C ARG A 4 -8.16 16.34 36.66
N SER A 5 -9.26 15.82 37.18
CA SER A 5 -9.43 14.47 37.70
C SER A 5 -8.65 13.54 36.77
N ALA A 6 -7.58 12.96 37.29
CA ALA A 6 -6.64 12.17 36.52
C ALA A 6 -7.43 11.14 35.70
N ALA A 7 -7.32 11.22 34.38
CA ALA A 7 -7.98 10.25 33.51
C ALA A 7 -7.54 8.85 33.95
N PRO A 8 -8.47 7.90 34.11
CA PRO A 8 -8.13 6.56 34.56
C PRO A 8 -7.05 5.98 33.65
N PRO A 9 -6.03 5.30 34.21
CA PRO A 9 -4.94 4.74 33.43
C PRO A 9 -5.49 3.81 32.35
N ALA A 10 -4.94 3.87 31.13
CA ALA A 10 -5.41 3.01 30.05
C ALA A 10 -5.34 1.54 30.46
N GLU A 11 -6.45 0.83 30.24
CA GLU A 11 -6.53 -0.61 30.47
C GLU A 11 -5.44 -1.31 29.66
N ARG A 12 -4.68 -2.18 30.33
CA ARG A 12 -3.67 -3.01 29.66
C ARG A 12 -4.36 -3.81 28.55
N PRO A 13 -3.75 -3.91 27.35
CA PRO A 13 -4.35 -4.71 26.28
C PRO A 13 -4.56 -6.14 26.77
N PRO A 14 -5.77 -6.70 26.61
CA PRO A 14 -6.02 -8.07 27.03
C PRO A 14 -5.08 -8.98 26.23
N ARG A 15 -4.30 -9.82 26.91
CA ARG A 15 -3.37 -10.78 26.26
C ARG A 15 -4.11 -11.64 25.21
N ALA A 16 -5.37 -11.96 25.49
CA ALA A 16 -6.26 -12.64 24.56
C ALA A 16 -6.38 -11.92 23.21
N VAL A 17 -6.55 -10.59 23.18
CA VAL A 17 -6.68 -9.83 21.93
C VAL A 17 -5.40 -9.90 21.09
N LEU A 18 -4.24 -9.78 21.74
CA LEU A 18 -2.94 -9.88 21.04
C LEU A 18 -2.69 -11.29 20.51
N ALA A 19 -3.03 -12.32 21.28
CA ALA A 19 -2.96 -13.71 20.85
C ALA A 19 -3.92 -13.99 19.68
N THR A 20 -5.16 -13.49 19.75
CA THR A 20 -6.14 -13.59 18.66
C THR A 20 -5.62 -12.91 17.40
N LEU A 21 -5.01 -11.73 17.51
CA LEU A 21 -4.40 -11.05 16.36
C LEU A 21 -3.28 -11.89 15.75
N ALA A 22 -2.37 -12.44 16.57
CA ALA A 22 -1.28 -13.29 16.09
C ALA A 22 -1.82 -14.54 15.37
N VAL A 23 -2.78 -15.24 15.97
CA VAL A 23 -3.42 -16.43 15.40
C VAL A 23 -4.15 -16.09 14.10
N ALA A 24 -4.87 -14.95 14.05
CA ALA A 24 -5.54 -14.50 12.84
C ALA A 24 -4.54 -14.20 11.71
N VAL A 25 -3.42 -13.54 12.00
CA VAL A 25 -2.36 -13.27 11.02
C VAL A 25 -1.72 -14.58 10.52
N LEU A 26 -1.43 -15.53 11.41
CA LEU A 26 -0.90 -16.85 11.03
C LEU A 26 -1.88 -17.62 10.14
N GLY A 27 -3.16 -17.68 10.54
CA GLY A 27 -4.19 -18.39 9.79
C GLY A 27 -4.46 -17.78 8.42
N LEU A 28 -4.59 -16.45 8.34
CA LEU A 28 -4.78 -15.74 7.07
C LEU A 28 -3.54 -15.84 6.18
N GLY A 29 -2.35 -15.69 6.75
CA GLY A 29 -1.09 -15.82 6.02
C GLY A 29 -0.89 -17.22 5.45
N GLY A 30 -1.12 -18.25 6.27
CA GLY A 30 -1.06 -19.65 5.83
C GLY A 30 -2.12 -19.96 4.77
N LEU A 31 -3.32 -19.38 4.87
CA LEU A 31 -4.33 -19.51 3.82
C LEU A 31 -3.85 -18.85 2.52
N VAL A 32 -3.30 -17.63 2.59
CA VAL A 32 -2.76 -16.89 1.43
C VAL A 32 -1.64 -17.65 0.72
N SER A 33 -0.72 -18.28 1.46
CA SER A 33 0.39 -19.04 0.85
C SER A 33 -0.10 -20.24 0.03
N VAL A 34 -1.28 -20.78 0.36
CA VAL A 34 -1.91 -21.88 -0.37
C VAL A 34 -2.81 -21.38 -1.49
N VAL A 35 -3.72 -20.44 -1.22
CA VAL A 35 -4.77 -20.05 -2.18
C VAL A 35 -4.36 -18.94 -3.15
N ALA A 36 -3.30 -18.19 -2.84
CA ALA A 36 -2.87 -17.03 -3.61
C ALA A 36 -1.33 -16.89 -3.71
N PRO A 37 -0.57 -17.95 -4.04
CA PRO A 37 0.90 -17.89 -4.08
C PRO A 37 1.42 -16.91 -5.15
N ALA A 38 0.70 -16.75 -6.26
CA ALA A 38 1.05 -15.77 -7.29
C ALA A 38 0.90 -14.33 -6.79
N ALA A 39 -0.16 -14.04 -6.01
CA ALA A 39 -0.33 -12.74 -5.38
C ALA A 39 0.78 -12.49 -4.35
N TRP A 40 1.11 -13.48 -3.51
CA TRP A 40 2.23 -13.36 -2.58
C TRP A 40 3.52 -12.95 -3.30
N ARG A 41 3.97 -13.70 -4.32
CA ARG A 41 5.19 -13.39 -5.06
C ARG A 41 5.17 -12.00 -5.69
N ARG A 42 4.00 -11.54 -6.13
CA ARG A 42 3.84 -10.22 -6.72
C ARG A 42 4.08 -9.07 -5.73
N TYR A 43 3.50 -9.16 -4.53
CA TYR A 43 3.55 -8.06 -3.56
C TYR A 43 4.68 -8.19 -2.54
N CYS A 44 5.11 -9.41 -2.23
CA CYS A 44 6.17 -9.70 -1.27
C CYS A 44 7.50 -10.08 -1.95
N GLY A 45 7.52 -10.16 -3.29
CA GLY A 45 8.72 -10.45 -4.06
C GLY A 45 9.25 -11.88 -3.80
N PRO A 46 10.58 -12.05 -3.70
CA PRO A 46 11.21 -13.34 -3.47
C PRO A 46 11.14 -13.79 -2.00
N LEU A 47 10.50 -13.01 -1.11
CA LEU A 47 10.40 -13.39 0.30
C LEU A 47 9.61 -14.68 0.44
N GLU A 48 10.19 -15.65 1.14
CA GLU A 48 9.53 -16.90 1.46
C GLU A 48 8.26 -16.66 2.33
N PRO A 49 7.09 -17.22 1.96
CA PRO A 49 5.83 -16.96 2.66
C PRO A 49 5.89 -17.18 4.17
N HIS A 50 6.46 -18.30 4.59
CA HIS A 50 6.53 -18.68 6.00
C HIS A 50 7.33 -17.68 6.84
N VAL A 51 8.41 -17.10 6.28
CA VAL A 51 9.21 -16.08 6.97
C VAL A 51 8.41 -14.80 7.13
N GLY A 52 7.81 -14.29 6.04
CA GLY A 52 7.03 -13.06 6.09
C GLY A 52 5.83 -13.16 7.05
N ILE A 53 5.13 -14.29 7.02
CA ILE A 53 3.98 -14.56 7.91
C ILE A 53 4.44 -14.60 9.37
N ALA A 54 5.51 -15.33 9.68
CA ALA A 54 6.03 -15.44 11.05
C ALA A 54 6.48 -14.08 11.59
N VAL A 55 7.20 -13.28 10.78
CA VAL A 55 7.62 -11.93 11.16
C VAL A 55 6.42 -11.06 11.49
N ILE A 56 5.40 -11.02 10.64
CA ILE A 56 4.24 -10.14 10.85
C ILE A 56 3.36 -10.63 12.00
N ALA A 57 3.21 -11.94 12.18
CA ALA A 57 2.47 -12.54 13.30
C ALA A 57 3.07 -12.19 14.67
N VAL A 58 4.39 -11.97 14.74
CA VAL A 58 5.08 -11.53 15.97
C VAL A 58 5.12 -10.01 16.06
N ALA A 59 5.51 -9.33 14.98
CA ALA A 59 5.74 -7.89 14.97
C ALA A 59 4.46 -7.09 15.24
N ALA A 60 3.34 -7.43 14.59
CA ALA A 60 2.08 -6.71 14.75
C ALA A 60 1.60 -6.66 16.22
N PRO A 61 1.39 -7.79 16.93
CA PRO A 61 0.97 -7.75 18.33
C PRO A 61 2.03 -7.14 19.26
N ALA A 62 3.33 -7.34 18.99
CA ALA A 62 4.40 -6.74 19.79
C ALA A 62 4.41 -5.21 19.70
N LEU A 63 4.22 -4.66 18.50
CA LEU A 63 4.15 -3.21 18.28
C LEU A 63 2.86 -2.61 18.84
N VAL A 64 1.72 -3.28 18.67
CA VAL A 64 0.45 -2.87 19.31
C VAL A 64 0.59 -2.84 20.83
N TRP A 65 1.21 -3.87 21.43
CA TRP A 65 1.49 -3.90 22.87
C TRP A 65 2.45 -2.79 23.31
N LEU A 66 3.51 -2.55 22.53
CA LEU A 66 4.49 -1.51 22.81
C LEU A 66 3.84 -0.12 22.78
N LEU A 67 3.06 0.18 21.75
CA LEU A 67 2.33 1.44 21.60
C LEU A 67 1.28 1.63 22.68
N ALA A 68 0.56 0.57 23.07
CA ALA A 68 -0.37 0.65 24.19
C ALA A 68 0.34 1.01 25.50
N ARG A 69 1.52 0.43 25.76
CA ARG A 69 2.29 0.71 26.98
C ARG A 69 3.03 2.05 26.96
N ARG A 70 3.59 2.42 25.82
CA ARG A 70 4.53 3.53 25.67
C ARG A 70 3.92 4.78 25.06
N ALA A 71 2.71 4.72 24.53
CA ALA A 71 2.07 5.86 23.89
C ALA A 71 0.61 6.06 24.31
N ASP A 72 0.11 5.24 25.24
CA ASP A 72 -1.27 5.29 25.72
C ASP A 72 -2.29 5.12 24.57
N LEU A 73 -1.92 4.38 23.53
CA LEU A 73 -2.80 4.12 22.39
C LEU A 73 -3.69 2.92 22.70
N PRO A 74 -5.03 3.07 22.57
CA PRO A 74 -5.94 1.98 22.87
C PRO A 74 -5.76 0.84 21.86
N VAL A 75 -5.90 -0.41 22.31
CA VAL A 75 -5.95 -1.57 21.40
C VAL A 75 -7.39 -1.83 20.99
N LEU A 76 -8.29 -1.91 21.96
CA LEU A 76 -9.71 -2.12 21.78
C LEU A 76 -10.47 -1.48 22.95
N ARG A 77 -11.53 -0.72 22.66
CA ARG A 77 -12.44 -0.22 23.68
C ARG A 77 -13.59 -1.23 23.85
N ARG A 78 -13.68 -1.84 25.03
CA ARG A 78 -14.75 -2.79 25.34
C ARG A 78 -16.11 -2.08 25.29
N GLY A 79 -17.13 -2.78 24.78
CA GLY A 79 -18.50 -2.26 24.71
C GLY A 79 -18.83 -1.34 23.52
N THR A 80 -17.83 -0.84 22.77
CA THR A 80 -18.07 0.05 21.61
C THR A 80 -17.66 -0.56 20.27
N VAL A 81 -17.24 -1.82 20.23
CA VAL A 81 -16.64 -2.46 19.05
C VAL A 81 -17.52 -2.32 17.81
N ALA A 82 -18.79 -2.75 17.86
CA ALA A 82 -19.68 -2.67 16.70
C ALA A 82 -19.87 -1.23 16.20
N ARG A 83 -20.04 -0.27 17.11
CA ARG A 83 -20.16 1.16 16.77
C ARG A 83 -18.88 1.69 16.13
N ASP A 84 -17.73 1.29 16.65
CA ASP A 84 -16.44 1.75 16.17
C ASP A 84 -16.10 1.16 14.79
N LEU A 85 -16.49 -0.10 14.53
CA LEU A 85 -16.40 -0.72 13.21
C LEU A 85 -17.35 -0.06 12.19
N ALA A 86 -18.59 0.22 12.59
CA ALA A 86 -19.55 0.93 11.73
C ALA A 86 -19.06 2.34 11.38
N LEU A 87 -18.51 3.07 12.36
CA LEU A 87 -17.91 4.37 12.12
C LEU A 87 -16.69 4.28 11.20
N ALA A 88 -15.83 3.27 11.38
CA ALA A 88 -14.70 3.04 10.49
C ALA A 88 -15.16 2.81 9.04
N ALA A 89 -16.16 1.96 8.82
CA ALA A 89 -16.73 1.74 7.49
C ALA A 89 -17.33 3.03 6.90
N LEU A 90 -18.07 3.79 7.70
CA LEU A 90 -18.68 5.06 7.27
C LEU A 90 -17.62 6.09 6.87
N LEU A 91 -16.55 6.23 7.66
CA LEU A 91 -15.45 7.14 7.37
C LEU A 91 -14.66 6.71 6.13
N ALA A 92 -14.59 5.41 5.83
CA ALA A 92 -13.92 4.89 4.64
C ALA A 92 -14.71 5.18 3.35
N ALA A 93 -16.04 5.31 3.44
CA ALA A 93 -16.94 5.51 2.30
C ALA A 93 -16.53 6.65 1.33
N PRO A 94 -16.21 7.88 1.78
CA PRO A 94 -15.77 8.94 0.85
C PRO A 94 -14.47 8.57 0.11
N PHE A 95 -13.53 7.91 0.78
CA PHE A 95 -12.29 7.46 0.14
C PHE A 95 -12.54 6.35 -0.87
N ILE A 96 -13.44 5.42 -0.55
CA ILE A 96 -13.89 4.35 -1.47
C ILE A 96 -14.52 4.98 -2.73
N ALA A 97 -15.45 5.92 -2.55
CA ALA A 97 -16.12 6.58 -3.67
C ALA A 97 -15.10 7.31 -4.57
N ALA A 98 -14.18 8.06 -3.96
CA ALA A 98 -13.14 8.79 -4.66
C ALA A 98 -12.22 7.87 -5.48
N VAL A 99 -11.74 6.76 -4.90
CA VAL A 99 -10.87 5.83 -5.64
C VAL A 99 -11.61 5.08 -6.75
N ILE A 100 -12.88 4.72 -6.54
CA ILE A 100 -13.69 4.09 -7.59
C ILE A 100 -13.89 5.06 -8.76
N VAL A 101 -14.21 6.33 -8.49
CA VAL A 101 -14.35 7.35 -9.54
C VAL A 101 -13.03 7.51 -10.29
N LEU A 102 -11.91 7.59 -9.57
CA LEU A 102 -10.59 7.67 -10.20
C LEU A 102 -10.30 6.44 -11.07
N ASP A 103 -10.60 5.23 -10.58
CA ASP A 103 -10.40 3.97 -11.32
C ASP A 103 -11.16 3.96 -12.65
N ARG A 104 -12.39 4.49 -12.64
CA ARG A 104 -13.21 4.62 -13.86
C ARG A 104 -12.67 5.66 -14.84
N LEU A 105 -12.10 6.76 -14.35
CA LEU A 105 -11.60 7.86 -15.17
C LEU A 105 -10.19 7.58 -15.71
N ALA A 106 -9.27 7.12 -14.85
CA ALA A 106 -7.86 6.90 -15.17
C ALA A 106 -7.59 5.53 -15.82
N ARG A 107 -8.55 4.59 -15.77
CA ARG A 107 -8.44 3.23 -16.32
C ARG A 107 -7.19 2.51 -15.79
N PHE A 108 -7.10 2.32 -14.47
CA PHE A 108 -5.97 1.58 -13.91
C PHE A 108 -5.90 0.15 -14.48
N PRO A 109 -4.71 -0.46 -14.50
CA PRO A 109 -4.54 -1.84 -14.93
C PRO A 109 -5.45 -2.78 -14.13
N ALA A 110 -6.29 -3.55 -14.83
CA ALA A 110 -7.27 -4.44 -14.20
C ALA A 110 -6.61 -5.56 -13.36
N ASP A 111 -5.34 -5.83 -13.60
CA ASP A 111 -4.54 -6.84 -12.93
C ASP A 111 -3.89 -6.33 -11.63
N ILE A 112 -4.08 -5.07 -11.24
CA ILE A 112 -3.56 -4.54 -9.96
C ILE A 112 -4.26 -5.15 -8.74
N ASN A 113 -5.45 -5.74 -8.93
CA ASN A 113 -6.27 -6.30 -7.87
C ASN A 113 -6.22 -7.82 -7.88
N VAL A 114 -6.25 -8.42 -6.69
CA VAL A 114 -6.37 -9.87 -6.54
C VAL A 114 -7.83 -10.28 -6.86
N PRO A 115 -8.06 -11.34 -7.66
CA PRO A 115 -9.41 -11.78 -7.97
C PRO A 115 -10.14 -12.35 -6.75
N LEU A 116 -11.47 -12.38 -6.82
CA LEU A 116 -12.29 -13.15 -5.88
C LEU A 116 -12.28 -14.63 -6.30
N PRO A 117 -12.26 -15.59 -5.35
CA PRO A 117 -12.38 -15.40 -3.90
C PRO A 117 -11.06 -15.12 -3.17
N GLN A 118 -9.89 -15.19 -3.83
CA GLN A 118 -8.56 -15.10 -3.19
C GLN A 118 -8.36 -13.78 -2.43
N ALA A 119 -8.95 -12.69 -2.92
CA ALA A 119 -8.96 -11.38 -2.27
C ALA A 119 -9.46 -11.39 -0.82
N LEU A 120 -10.37 -12.31 -0.46
CA LEU A 120 -10.94 -12.40 0.89
C LEU A 120 -9.93 -12.82 1.94
N ALA A 121 -8.94 -13.65 1.59
CA ALA A 121 -7.83 -14.02 2.47
C ALA A 121 -6.66 -13.03 2.31
N PHE A 122 -6.37 -12.66 1.06
CA PHE A 122 -5.22 -11.83 0.72
C PHE A 122 -5.29 -10.42 1.32
N TYR A 123 -6.43 -9.72 1.18
CA TYR A 123 -6.52 -8.33 1.64
C TYR A 123 -6.47 -8.17 3.15
N PRO A 124 -7.11 -9.04 3.97
CA PRO A 124 -6.90 -9.05 5.41
C PRO A 124 -5.45 -9.22 5.82
N PHE A 125 -4.74 -10.17 5.22
CA PHE A 125 -3.35 -10.41 5.53
C PHE A 125 -2.46 -9.23 5.12
N ILE A 126 -2.56 -8.77 3.87
CA ILE A 126 -1.71 -7.67 3.38
C ILE A 126 -2.03 -6.34 4.09
N ALA A 127 -3.26 -6.13 4.54
CA ALA A 127 -3.58 -4.99 5.39
C ALA A 127 -2.77 -5.06 6.68
N CYS A 128 -2.73 -6.19 7.38
CA CYS A 128 -1.89 -6.35 8.57
C CYS A 128 -0.41 -6.09 8.27
N VAL A 129 0.11 -6.56 7.13
CA VAL A 129 1.50 -6.30 6.70
C VAL A 129 1.74 -4.79 6.57
N VAL A 130 0.91 -4.11 5.78
CA VAL A 130 1.06 -2.67 5.50
C VAL A 130 0.90 -1.84 6.77
N GLU A 131 -0.10 -2.14 7.60
CA GLU A 131 -0.28 -1.50 8.91
C GLU A 131 0.95 -1.65 9.80
N THR A 132 1.54 -2.84 9.81
CA THR A 132 2.71 -3.11 10.64
C THR A 132 3.91 -2.31 10.16
N VAL A 133 4.17 -2.31 8.86
CA VAL A 133 5.37 -1.72 8.24
C VAL A 133 5.28 -0.20 8.14
N PHE A 134 4.15 0.35 7.70
CA PHE A 134 4.03 1.78 7.40
C PHE A 134 3.46 2.59 8.55
N HIS A 135 2.77 1.97 9.51
CA HIS A 135 2.11 2.71 10.60
C HIS A 135 2.66 2.30 11.96
N LEU A 136 2.50 1.04 12.38
CA LEU A 136 2.84 0.62 13.74
C LEU A 136 4.34 0.72 14.03
N ALA A 137 5.20 0.21 13.15
CA ALA A 137 6.65 0.23 13.39
C ALA A 137 7.23 1.66 13.35
N PRO A 138 6.94 2.50 12.34
CA PRO A 138 7.45 3.86 12.31
C PRO A 138 6.89 4.71 13.45
N LEU A 139 5.61 4.54 13.79
CA LEU A 139 5.01 5.26 14.90
C LEU A 139 5.61 4.84 16.25
N ALA A 140 5.83 3.55 16.47
CA ALA A 140 6.49 3.05 17.67
C ALA A 140 7.90 3.64 17.80
N LEU A 141 8.66 3.68 16.70
CA LEU A 141 9.99 4.29 16.66
C LEU A 141 9.94 5.79 17.03
N LEU A 142 9.13 6.59 16.32
CA LEU A 142 9.07 8.04 16.55
C LEU A 142 8.60 8.39 17.97
N LEU A 143 7.58 7.71 18.49
CA LEU A 143 7.06 8.01 19.83
C LEU A 143 8.02 7.56 20.93
N THR A 144 8.70 6.41 20.76
CA THR A 144 9.70 5.96 21.75
C THR A 144 10.95 6.83 21.72
N ALA A 145 11.45 7.19 20.54
CA ALA A 145 12.57 8.11 20.38
C ALA A 145 12.25 9.51 20.93
N GLY A 146 11.09 10.06 20.59
CA GLY A 146 10.65 11.37 21.10
C GLY A 146 10.56 11.41 22.64
N ARG A 147 10.08 10.33 23.26
CA ARG A 147 10.07 10.20 24.74
C ARG A 147 11.47 10.04 25.31
N ALA A 148 12.36 9.29 24.66
CA ALA A 148 13.74 9.13 25.10
C ALA A 148 14.50 10.48 25.09
N VAL A 149 14.28 11.30 24.05
CA VAL A 149 14.89 12.62 23.90
C VAL A 149 14.34 13.62 24.92
N THR A 150 13.01 13.69 25.05
CA THR A 150 12.37 14.68 25.94
C THR A 150 12.37 14.29 27.41
N ARG A 151 12.59 13.00 27.73
CA ARG A 151 12.42 12.39 29.06
C ARG A 151 11.06 12.66 29.71
N ALA A 152 10.08 13.10 28.93
CA ALA A 152 8.76 13.52 29.36
C ALA A 152 7.66 12.84 28.53
N SER A 153 6.42 12.93 28.99
CA SER A 153 5.28 12.56 28.17
C SER A 153 5.16 13.51 26.98
N LEU A 154 5.03 12.96 25.77
CA LEU A 154 4.81 13.76 24.57
C LEU A 154 3.48 14.53 24.67
N THR A 155 3.54 15.81 24.31
CA THR A 155 2.35 16.67 24.23
C THR A 155 1.43 16.21 23.08
N ASN A 156 0.15 16.57 23.14
CA ASN A 156 -0.80 16.23 22.07
C ASN A 156 -0.34 16.70 20.68
N PRO A 157 0.17 17.94 20.49
CA PRO A 157 0.72 18.37 19.19
C PRO A 157 1.88 17.51 18.71
N ALA A 158 2.83 17.15 19.59
CA ALA A 158 3.99 16.33 19.22
C ALA A 158 3.56 14.94 18.70
N VAL A 159 2.55 14.31 19.33
CA VAL A 159 2.02 13.03 18.84
C VAL A 159 1.36 13.17 17.47
N TRP A 160 0.62 14.26 17.23
CA TRP A 160 0.04 14.54 15.92
C TRP A 160 1.11 14.80 14.85
N SER A 161 2.22 15.45 15.19
CA SER A 161 3.36 15.59 14.27
C SER A 161 3.93 14.23 13.88
N CYS A 162 4.06 13.29 14.83
CA CYS A 162 4.45 11.91 14.51
C CYS A 162 3.43 11.25 13.57
N PHE A 163 2.14 11.45 13.78
CA PHE A 163 1.10 10.87 12.92
C PHE A 163 1.17 11.41 11.49
N VAL A 164 1.35 12.73 11.34
CA VAL A 164 1.53 13.36 10.02
C VAL A 164 2.76 12.80 9.32
N ALA A 165 3.88 12.67 10.03
CA ALA A 165 5.10 12.10 9.46
C ALA A 165 4.91 10.64 9.01
N VAL A 166 4.24 9.82 9.84
CA VAL A 166 3.96 8.41 9.54
C VAL A 166 2.97 8.26 8.38
N ALA A 167 1.91 9.08 8.34
CA ALA A 167 0.93 9.07 7.24
C ALA A 167 1.54 9.40 5.88
N ALA A 168 2.68 10.10 5.85
CA ALA A 168 3.39 10.41 4.61
C ALA A 168 4.25 9.25 4.09
N LEU A 169 4.54 8.21 4.89
CA LEU A 169 5.47 7.15 4.51
C LEU A 169 4.92 6.25 3.39
N GLU A 170 3.66 5.82 3.50
CA GLU A 170 3.04 4.98 2.45
C GLU A 170 2.96 5.71 1.09
N PRO A 171 2.41 6.94 0.98
CA PRO A 171 2.38 7.64 -0.29
C PRO A 171 3.79 7.96 -0.82
N ALA A 172 4.74 8.34 0.05
CA ALA A 172 6.13 8.58 -0.37
C ALA A 172 6.77 7.29 -0.92
N PHE A 173 6.54 6.16 -0.27
CA PHE A 173 6.99 4.87 -0.76
C PHE A 173 6.36 4.54 -2.11
N GLN A 174 5.04 4.65 -2.26
CA GLN A 174 4.35 4.38 -3.52
C GLN A 174 4.79 5.28 -4.67
N LEU A 175 5.10 6.56 -4.40
CA LEU A 175 5.70 7.45 -5.39
C LEU A 175 7.12 7.02 -5.77
N ALA A 176 7.94 6.62 -4.80
CA ALA A 176 9.32 6.20 -5.02
C ALA A 176 9.41 4.89 -5.83
N ILE A 177 8.50 3.95 -5.58
CA ILE A 177 8.42 2.68 -6.33
C ILE A 177 7.48 2.76 -7.53
N GLY A 178 6.86 3.91 -7.79
CA GLY A 178 5.74 4.07 -8.71
C GLY A 178 6.14 3.83 -10.16
N THR A 179 6.04 2.58 -10.61
CA THR A 179 6.31 2.11 -11.98
C THR A 179 5.09 2.23 -12.89
N TRP A 180 4.22 3.21 -12.66
CA TRP A 180 3.00 3.37 -13.47
C TRP A 180 3.25 4.45 -14.50
N ASP A 181 3.03 4.14 -15.77
CA ASP A 181 3.01 5.08 -16.91
C ASP A 181 1.86 6.12 -16.81
N ALA A 182 1.33 6.34 -15.61
CA ALA A 182 0.27 7.28 -15.32
C ALA A 182 0.81 8.73 -15.40
N PRO A 183 -0.01 9.69 -15.85
CA PRO A 183 0.34 11.11 -15.80
C PRO A 183 0.68 11.56 -14.38
N TRP A 184 1.60 12.53 -14.24
CA TRP A 184 2.02 13.07 -12.94
C TRP A 184 0.83 13.52 -12.06
N GLY A 185 -0.25 14.02 -12.68
CA GLY A 185 -1.45 14.45 -11.95
C GLY A 185 -2.15 13.29 -11.23
N ALA A 186 -2.13 12.08 -11.80
CA ALA A 186 -2.67 10.89 -11.16
C ALA A 186 -1.81 10.44 -9.96
N HIS A 187 -0.48 10.54 -10.10
CA HIS A 187 0.47 10.27 -9.01
C HIS A 187 0.28 11.26 -7.85
N ALA A 188 0.20 12.56 -8.15
CA ALA A 188 -0.04 13.59 -7.16
C ALA A 188 -1.39 13.40 -6.44
N TYR A 189 -2.45 13.10 -7.19
CA TYR A 189 -3.76 12.78 -6.61
C TYR A 189 -3.68 11.58 -5.67
N LEU A 190 -3.07 10.47 -6.12
CA LEU A 190 -2.97 9.25 -5.33
C LEU A 190 -2.18 9.48 -4.04
N ALA A 191 -1.09 10.24 -4.11
CA ALA A 191 -0.29 10.58 -2.94
C ALA A 191 -1.09 11.41 -1.92
N VAL A 192 -1.83 12.43 -2.36
CA VAL A 192 -2.68 13.25 -1.48
C VAL A 192 -3.82 12.42 -0.90
N HIS A 193 -4.46 11.59 -1.71
CA HIS A 193 -5.56 10.71 -1.30
C HIS A 193 -5.11 9.72 -0.23
N LEU A 194 -3.99 9.03 -0.45
CA LEU A 194 -3.43 8.07 0.51
C LEU A 194 -2.94 8.76 1.78
N PHE A 195 -2.30 9.92 1.67
CA PHE A 195 -1.92 10.71 2.84
C PHE A 195 -3.12 11.06 3.71
N ALA A 196 -4.21 11.56 3.10
CA ALA A 196 -5.44 11.89 3.83
C ALA A 196 -6.09 10.64 4.44
N PHE A 197 -6.10 9.53 3.70
CA PHE A 197 -6.60 8.24 4.16
C PHE A 197 -5.83 7.75 5.39
N ASP A 198 -4.50 7.75 5.35
CA ASP A 198 -3.62 7.31 6.44
C ASP A 198 -3.73 8.22 7.66
N LEU A 199 -3.90 9.52 7.45
CA LEU A 199 -4.08 10.47 8.56
C LEU A 199 -5.41 10.24 9.30
N VAL A 200 -6.51 9.98 8.57
CA VAL A 200 -7.80 9.60 9.17
C VAL A 200 -7.68 8.27 9.90
N GLN A 201 -6.99 7.31 9.30
CA GLN A 201 -6.77 5.99 9.87
C GLN A 201 -5.96 6.04 11.18
N LEU A 202 -4.89 6.82 11.25
CA LEU A 202 -4.13 7.06 12.48
C LEU A 202 -4.97 7.83 13.52
N GLY A 203 -5.79 8.80 13.08
CA GLY A 203 -6.75 9.48 13.94
C GLY A 203 -7.76 8.53 14.58
N LEU A 204 -8.26 7.54 13.81
CA LEU A 204 -9.09 6.44 14.31
C LEU A 204 -8.35 5.59 15.32
N TYR A 205 -7.09 5.22 15.04
CA TYR A 205 -6.27 4.44 15.95
C TYR A 205 -6.15 5.12 17.32
N ARG A 206 -5.79 6.41 17.34
CA ARG A 206 -5.66 7.18 18.58
C ARG A 206 -6.95 7.24 19.41
N ARG A 207 -8.11 7.30 18.76
CA ARG A 207 -9.40 7.51 19.45
C ARG A 207 -10.11 6.22 19.82
N ARG A 208 -9.99 5.18 18.99
CA ARG A 208 -10.82 3.96 19.04
C ARG A 208 -10.01 2.66 19.08
N GLY A 209 -8.74 2.72 18.67
CA GLY A 209 -7.80 1.61 18.78
C GLY A 209 -7.50 0.92 17.47
N PHE A 210 -6.69 -0.13 17.56
CA PHE A 210 -6.11 -0.79 16.38
C PHE A 210 -7.16 -1.52 15.54
N LEU A 211 -8.18 -2.12 16.16
CA LEU A 211 -9.17 -2.90 15.41
C LEU A 211 -10.03 -2.03 14.47
N PRO A 212 -10.59 -0.87 14.90
CA PRO A 212 -11.27 0.05 13.98
C PRO A 212 -10.36 0.61 12.88
N MET A 213 -9.08 0.85 13.18
CA MET A 213 -8.08 1.27 12.19
C MET A 213 -7.90 0.20 11.09
N LEU A 214 -7.72 -1.06 11.48
CA LEU A 214 -7.63 -2.18 10.55
C LEU A 214 -8.93 -2.34 9.74
N ALA A 215 -10.09 -2.24 10.41
CA ALA A 215 -11.39 -2.37 9.74
C ALA A 215 -11.65 -1.26 8.71
N PHE A 216 -11.25 -0.01 8.99
CA PHE A 216 -11.29 1.11 8.05
C PHE A 216 -10.55 0.74 6.76
N ARG A 217 -9.34 0.16 6.89
CA ARG A 217 -8.53 -0.28 5.75
C ARG A 217 -9.14 -1.45 4.98
N LEU A 218 -9.67 -2.43 5.69
CA LEU A 218 -10.31 -3.59 5.06
C LEU A 218 -11.57 -3.18 4.29
N ALA A 219 -12.41 -2.32 4.88
CA ALA A 219 -13.57 -1.77 4.21
C ALA A 219 -13.17 -1.08 2.91
N TYR A 220 -12.12 -0.25 2.95
CA TYR A 220 -11.58 0.42 1.76
C TYR A 220 -11.17 -0.56 0.66
N ARG A 221 -10.33 -1.56 0.98
CA ARG A 221 -9.80 -2.52 0.00
C ARG A 221 -10.87 -3.43 -0.59
N LEU A 222 -11.78 -3.94 0.25
CA LEU A 222 -12.84 -4.84 -0.19
C LEU A 222 -13.88 -4.11 -1.04
N ALA A 223 -14.32 -2.93 -0.62
CA ALA A 223 -15.31 -2.16 -1.37
C ALA A 223 -14.74 -1.66 -2.71
N HIS A 224 -13.46 -1.24 -2.73
CA HIS A 224 -12.78 -0.92 -3.98
C HIS A 224 -12.79 -2.12 -4.93
N ARG A 225 -12.43 -3.32 -4.44
CA ARG A 225 -12.44 -4.53 -5.27
C ARG A 225 -13.81 -4.84 -5.86
N VAL A 226 -14.89 -4.67 -5.08
CA VAL A 226 -16.27 -4.90 -5.52
C VAL A 226 -16.72 -3.83 -6.52
N GLY A 227 -16.32 -2.57 -6.32
CA GLY A 227 -16.67 -1.45 -7.19
C GLY A 227 -15.88 -1.38 -8.50
N SER A 228 -14.67 -1.94 -8.54
CA SER A 228 -13.87 -2.04 -9.76
C SER A 228 -14.51 -3.00 -10.76
N ALA A 229 -14.39 -2.66 -12.05
CA ALA A 229 -14.91 -3.49 -13.13
C ALA A 229 -14.36 -4.93 -13.03
N PRO A 230 -15.14 -5.95 -13.44
CA PRO A 230 -14.58 -7.28 -13.61
C PRO A 230 -13.39 -7.19 -14.56
N PRO A 231 -12.36 -8.05 -14.38
CA PRO A 231 -11.28 -8.11 -15.34
C PRO A 231 -11.91 -8.30 -16.72
N ARG A 232 -11.66 -7.36 -17.64
CA ARG A 232 -12.06 -7.55 -19.04
C ARG A 232 -11.48 -8.89 -19.41
N ALA A 233 -12.34 -9.83 -19.85
CA ALA A 233 -11.90 -11.11 -20.37
C ALA A 233 -10.73 -10.79 -21.26
N ALA A 234 -9.53 -11.22 -20.86
CA ALA A 234 -8.32 -10.93 -21.62
C ALA A 234 -8.70 -11.42 -23.01
N VAL A 235 -8.84 -10.48 -23.97
CA VAL A 235 -9.16 -10.82 -25.34
C VAL A 235 -8.10 -11.84 -25.66
N HIS A 236 -8.50 -13.11 -25.71
CA HIS A 236 -7.56 -14.20 -25.86
C HIS A 236 -6.80 -13.80 -27.10
N ALA A 237 -5.52 -13.47 -26.92
CA ALA A 237 -4.66 -13.21 -28.05
C ALA A 237 -4.67 -14.56 -28.75
N GLU A 238 -5.57 -14.70 -29.75
CA GLU A 238 -5.62 -15.91 -30.53
C GLU A 238 -4.20 -16.12 -31.00
N PRO A 239 -3.62 -17.31 -30.78
CA PRO A 239 -2.32 -17.60 -31.32
C PRO A 239 -2.44 -17.33 -32.82
N VAL A 240 -1.78 -16.27 -33.29
CA VAL A 240 -1.64 -16.02 -34.72
C VAL A 240 -0.75 -17.16 -35.20
N VAL A 241 -1.40 -18.24 -35.62
CA VAL A 241 -0.74 -19.35 -36.28
C VAL A 241 -0.32 -18.79 -37.64
N ASP A 242 0.94 -18.40 -37.75
CA ASP A 242 1.50 -18.02 -39.05
C ASP A 242 1.29 -19.20 -40.00
N ALA A 243 0.66 -18.93 -41.15
CA ALA A 243 0.27 -19.92 -42.17
C ALA A 243 1.46 -20.70 -42.77
N ALA A 244 2.70 -20.43 -42.34
CA ALA A 244 3.91 -21.05 -42.84
C ALA A 244 4.30 -22.37 -42.14
N GLY A 245 3.56 -22.84 -41.12
CA GLY A 245 3.83 -24.14 -40.46
C GLY A 245 5.22 -24.28 -39.83
N SER A 246 5.99 -23.20 -39.79
CA SER A 246 7.28 -23.16 -39.12
C SER A 246 7.03 -22.96 -37.64
N SER A 247 7.57 -23.85 -36.80
CA SER A 247 7.63 -23.70 -35.34
C SER A 247 8.49 -22.48 -35.00
N ALA A 248 7.95 -21.29 -35.24
CA ALA A 248 8.57 -20.04 -34.89
C ALA A 248 8.43 -19.88 -33.39
N THR A 249 9.57 -20.04 -32.70
CA THR A 249 9.93 -19.39 -31.44
C THR A 249 8.83 -18.44 -30.97
N ILE A 250 8.13 -18.80 -29.90
CA ILE A 250 7.21 -17.90 -29.19
C ILE A 250 8.07 -16.73 -28.70
N ARG A 251 8.30 -15.75 -29.58
CA ARG A 251 8.71 -14.42 -29.20
C ARG A 251 7.48 -13.86 -28.53
N THR A 252 7.45 -14.01 -27.21
CA THR A 252 6.58 -13.25 -26.34
C THR A 252 6.87 -11.78 -26.62
N ARG A 253 6.19 -11.19 -27.60
CA ARG A 253 5.99 -9.75 -27.66
C ARG A 253 5.17 -9.43 -26.41
N MET A 254 5.86 -9.19 -25.30
CA MET A 254 5.37 -8.23 -24.30
C MET A 254 5.39 -6.87 -25.00
N ALA A 255 4.43 -6.69 -25.90
CA ALA A 255 4.15 -5.40 -26.49
C ALA A 255 3.64 -4.52 -25.37
N HIS A 256 4.34 -3.40 -25.18
CA HIS A 256 3.86 -2.19 -24.53
C HIS A 256 2.39 -1.94 -24.92
N ALA A 257 1.46 -2.44 -24.10
CA ALA A 257 0.04 -2.20 -24.26
C ALA A 257 -0.34 -0.91 -23.53
N TYR A 258 0.39 0.18 -23.76
CA TYR A 258 0.02 1.54 -23.36
C TYR A 258 0.80 2.57 -24.20
N LEU A 259 0.68 2.49 -25.53
CA LEU A 259 0.89 3.68 -26.35
C LEU A 259 -0.44 4.44 -26.36
N PRO A 260 -0.48 5.72 -25.93
CA PRO A 260 -1.68 6.55 -26.12
C PRO A 260 -2.00 6.63 -27.62
N PRO A 261 -3.27 6.86 -28.01
CA PRO A 261 -3.61 7.05 -29.40
C PRO A 261 -2.75 8.18 -29.94
N ALA A 262 -1.94 7.88 -30.97
CA ALA A 262 -1.18 8.87 -31.69
C ALA A 262 -2.15 9.97 -32.09
N SER A 263 -1.93 11.17 -31.55
CA SER A 263 -2.59 12.37 -32.05
C SER A 263 -2.40 12.40 -33.56
N ALA A 264 -3.51 12.56 -34.27
CA ALA A 264 -3.52 12.66 -35.72
C ALA A 264 -2.55 13.76 -36.15
N SER A 265 -1.39 13.34 -36.64
CA SER A 265 -0.42 14.15 -37.36
C SER A 265 -1.06 14.58 -38.66
N THR A 266 -1.68 15.76 -38.66
CA THR A 266 -2.06 16.45 -39.87
C THR A 266 -0.81 16.95 -40.58
N GLY A 267 -0.60 16.43 -41.79
CA GLY A 267 -0.25 17.27 -42.93
C GLY A 267 1.21 17.67 -43.05
N GLY A 268 1.90 17.01 -43.97
CA GLY A 268 3.28 17.29 -44.32
C GLY A 268 3.56 18.71 -44.81
N LYS A 269 4.81 19.11 -44.66
CA LYS A 269 5.53 19.91 -45.66
C LYS A 269 6.98 19.47 -45.71
N SER A 270 7.30 18.80 -46.80
CA SER A 270 8.62 18.42 -47.28
C SER A 270 9.57 19.61 -47.42
N ARG A 271 10.84 19.44 -47.03
CA ARG A 271 11.97 20.07 -47.72
C ARG A 271 13.25 19.22 -47.59
N PRO A 272 14.00 19.02 -48.70
CA PRO A 272 15.23 18.23 -48.71
C PRO A 272 16.50 19.10 -48.57
N THR A 273 17.64 18.40 -48.63
CA THR A 273 19.03 18.79 -48.97
C THR A 273 20.04 19.10 -47.85
N SER A 274 20.82 18.05 -47.52
CA SER A 274 22.29 17.90 -47.67
C SER A 274 23.30 18.85 -47.00
N SER A 275 24.16 18.27 -46.16
CA SER A 275 25.65 18.30 -46.17
C SER A 275 26.12 17.54 -44.90
N SER A 276 26.80 16.39 -44.97
CA SER A 276 28.19 16.13 -45.37
C SER A 276 29.22 17.04 -44.72
N ILE A 277 29.68 16.70 -43.50
CA ILE A 277 31.07 16.91 -43.06
C ILE A 277 31.52 15.71 -42.23
N ALA A 278 32.71 15.24 -42.57
CA ALA A 278 33.41 14.08 -42.05
C ALA A 278 34.29 14.40 -40.82
N SER A 279 34.78 13.31 -40.23
CA SER A 279 36.13 13.13 -39.67
C SER A 279 36.30 13.12 -38.15
N ASN A 280 36.86 11.98 -37.73
CA ASN A 280 37.99 11.78 -36.83
C ASN A 280 37.90 12.19 -35.35
N GLY A 281 38.21 11.20 -34.50
CA GLY A 281 38.59 11.44 -33.11
C GLY A 281 38.69 10.19 -32.26
N SER A 282 39.49 9.21 -32.67
CA SER A 282 39.93 8.13 -31.77
C SER A 282 40.94 8.71 -30.77
N ILE A 283 40.67 8.61 -29.47
CA ILE A 283 41.71 8.65 -28.44
C ILE A 283 41.49 7.49 -27.47
N ARG A 284 42.56 6.70 -27.34
CA ARG A 284 42.80 5.57 -26.44
C ARG A 284 44.03 5.97 -25.63
N ALA A 285 43.98 5.88 -24.29
CA ALA A 285 45.15 5.70 -23.39
C ALA A 285 44.67 5.71 -21.90
N THR A 286 44.79 4.56 -21.20
CA THR A 286 45.72 4.25 -20.06
C THR A 286 45.29 4.87 -18.71
N ALA A 287 44.92 4.12 -17.66
CA ALA A 287 45.71 3.21 -16.80
C ALA A 287 46.84 3.90 -16.01
N GLU A 288 46.70 3.98 -14.67
CA GLU A 288 47.69 3.99 -13.56
C GLU A 288 46.98 4.52 -12.29
N SER A 289 46.65 3.67 -11.30
CA SER A 289 47.44 3.29 -10.10
C SER A 289 47.83 4.44 -9.15
N SER A 290 47.11 4.55 -8.03
CA SER A 290 47.61 4.78 -6.67
C SER A 290 46.52 4.39 -5.67
#